data_AF-A0A2A5SZ56-F1
#
_entry.id   AF-A0A2A5SZ56-F1
#
_cell.length_a   1.000
_cell.length_b   1.000
_cell.length_c   1.000
_cell.angle_alpha   90.00
_cell.angle_beta   90.00
_cell.angle_gamma   90.00
#
_symmetry.space_group_name_H-M   'P 1'
#
loop_
_entity.id
_entity.type
_entity.pdbx_description
1 polymer ?
#
loop_
_entity_poly.entity_id
_entity_poly.type
_entity_poly.pdbx_seq_one_letter_code
_entity_poly.pdbx_strand_id
1 'polypeptide(L)' 'MAKEVRAAVSEYELPLLDGTIHDRTIFAKALSDGFTSLDTDPNGVASLEIRHMAKQIIEGFK' A
#
# COMPACT_ATOMS: atom_id res chain seq x y z
N MET A 1 -4.43 -13.26 -9.37
CA MET A 1 -4.23 -11.83 -9.70
C MET A 1 -2.99 -11.23 -9.04
N ALA A 2 -3.00 -10.80 -7.76
CA ALA A 2 -1.82 -10.12 -7.16
C ALA A 2 -0.51 -10.94 -7.23
N LYS A 3 -0.59 -12.26 -6.99
CA LYS A 3 0.56 -13.17 -7.07
C LYS A 3 1.13 -13.32 -8.49
N GLU A 4 0.27 -13.35 -9.50
CA GLU A 4 0.68 -13.51 -10.91
C GLU A 4 1.36 -12.23 -11.41
N VAL A 5 0.79 -11.07 -11.08
CA VAL A 5 1.41 -9.76 -11.39
C VAL A 5 2.77 -9.67 -10.71
N ARG A 6 2.88 -10.02 -9.41
CA ARG A 6 4.16 -10.02 -8.69
C ARG A 6 5.20 -10.94 -9.34
N ALA A 7 4.80 -12.12 -9.80
CA ALA A 7 5.70 -13.02 -10.53
C ALA A 7 6.16 -12.40 -11.86
N ALA A 8 5.24 -11.86 -12.66
CA ALA A 8 5.58 -11.22 -13.93
C ALA A 8 6.51 -10.01 -13.74
N VAL A 9 6.30 -9.18 -12.71
CA VAL A 9 7.17 -8.03 -12.47
C VAL A 9 8.49 -8.38 -11.77
N SER A 10 8.62 -9.58 -11.20
CA SER A 10 9.87 -10.04 -10.61
C SER A 10 10.97 -10.36 -11.62
N GLU A 11 10.60 -10.47 -12.91
CA GLU A 11 11.55 -10.63 -14.01
C GLU A 11 12.28 -9.32 -14.35
N TYR A 12 11.76 -8.16 -13.92
CA TYR A 12 12.48 -6.90 -14.03
C TYR A 12 13.55 -6.83 -12.93
N GLU A 13 14.73 -6.28 -13.24
CA GLU A 13 15.82 -6.02 -12.28
C GLU A 13 15.52 -4.82 -11.36
N LEU A 14 14.28 -4.68 -10.91
CA LEU A 14 13.82 -3.62 -10.02
C LEU A 14 13.40 -4.22 -8.67
N PRO A 15 13.78 -3.59 -7.53
CA PRO A 15 13.36 -4.07 -6.23
C PRO A 15 11.85 -3.94 -6.08
N LEU A 16 11.20 -5.04 -5.68
CA LEU A 16 9.76 -5.08 -5.41
C LEU A 16 9.51 -4.86 -3.91
N LEU A 17 8.67 -3.90 -3.58
CA LEU A 17 8.21 -3.70 -2.21
C LEU A 17 7.43 -4.92 -1.71
N ASP A 18 7.61 -5.26 -0.43
CA ASP A 18 6.86 -6.28 0.27
C ASP A 18 5.44 -5.79 0.63
N GLY A 19 4.47 -6.71 0.59
CA GLY A 19 3.07 -6.40 0.82
C GLY A 19 2.26 -5.98 -0.42
N THR A 20 1.00 -5.61 -0.20
CA THR A 20 0.03 -5.23 -1.23
C THR A 20 -0.97 -4.26 -0.64
N ILE A 21 -1.28 -3.18 -1.36
CA ILE A 21 -2.42 -2.32 -1.04
C ILE A 21 -3.65 -2.97 -1.67
N HIS A 22 -4.56 -3.46 -0.84
CA HIS A 22 -5.77 -4.11 -1.36
C HIS A 22 -6.79 -3.06 -1.80
N ASP A 23 -7.63 -3.40 -2.78
CA ASP A 23 -8.79 -2.57 -3.08
C ASP A 23 -9.75 -2.61 -1.89
N ARG A 24 -9.93 -1.45 -1.26
CA ARG A 24 -10.70 -1.29 -0.03
C ARG A 24 -11.56 -0.04 -0.17
N THR A 25 -12.86 -0.18 0.08
CA THR A 25 -13.83 0.92 0.02
C THR A 25 -13.44 2.14 0.85
N ILE A 26 -12.69 1.94 1.95
CA ILE A 26 -12.22 3.03 2.81
C ILE A 26 -11.34 4.04 2.06
N PHE A 27 -10.55 3.62 1.08
CA PHE A 27 -9.73 4.55 0.30
C PHE A 27 -10.59 5.49 -0.54
N ALA A 28 -11.61 4.94 -1.22
CA ALA A 28 -12.55 5.74 -2.00
C ALA A 28 -13.39 6.68 -1.10
N LYS A 29 -13.82 6.19 0.06
CA LYS A 29 -14.60 6.98 1.02
C LYS A 29 -13.79 8.12 1.63
N ALA A 30 -12.59 7.83 2.14
CA ALA A 30 -11.70 8.83 2.72
C ALA A 30 -11.35 9.91 1.69
N LEU A 31 -11.02 9.51 0.44
CA LEU A 31 -10.75 10.45 -0.65
C LEU A 31 -11.93 11.38 -0.92
N SER A 32 -13.16 10.85 -0.96
CA SER A 32 -14.38 11.64 -1.17
C SER A 32 -14.63 12.65 -0.05
N ASP A 33 -14.20 12.35 1.17
CA ASP A 33 -14.41 13.20 2.34
C ASP A 33 -13.22 14.16 2.59
N GLY A 34 -12.17 14.10 1.76
CA GLY A 34 -10.97 14.93 1.90
C GLY A 34 -10.00 14.47 2.99
N PHE A 35 -10.05 13.19 3.34
CA PHE A 35 -9.23 12.56 4.38
C PHE A 35 -8.41 11.40 3.82
N THR A 36 -7.51 10.87 4.65
CA THR A 36 -6.80 9.62 4.38
C THR A 36 -7.34 8.49 5.25
N SER A 37 -6.99 7.24 4.93
CA SER A 37 -7.31 6.11 5.82
C SER A 37 -6.68 6.29 7.20
N LEU A 38 -5.55 7.00 7.30
CA LEU A 38 -4.85 7.28 8.55
C LEU A 38 -5.67 8.21 9.46
N ASP A 39 -6.49 9.08 8.88
CA ASP A 39 -7.37 9.98 9.63
C ASP A 39 -8.68 9.28 10.04
N THR A 40 -9.26 8.49 9.13
CA THR A 40 -10.59 7.88 9.33
C THR A 40 -10.56 6.60 10.16
N ASP A 41 -9.53 5.77 9.99
CA ASP A 41 -9.33 4.53 10.73
C ASP A 41 -7.82 4.29 10.94
N PRO A 42 -7.19 5.00 11.89
CA PRO A 42 -5.75 4.98 12.06
C PRO A 42 -5.21 3.60 12.37
N ASN A 43 -5.97 2.70 12.99
CA ASN A 43 -5.52 1.36 13.36
C ASN A 43 -6.04 0.25 12.43
N GLY A 44 -6.85 0.63 11.44
CA GLY A 44 -7.40 -0.27 10.45
C GLY A 44 -6.37 -0.90 9.53
N VAL A 45 -6.78 -1.99 8.87
CA VAL A 45 -5.91 -2.77 7.97
C VAL A 45 -5.40 -1.91 6.81
N ALA A 46 -6.23 -1.03 6.25
CA ALA A 46 -5.82 -0.09 5.20
C ALA A 46 -4.67 0.81 5.66
N SER A 47 -4.78 1.36 6.87
CA SER A 47 -3.76 2.23 7.47
C SER A 47 -2.47 1.47 7.79
N LEU A 48 -2.57 0.20 8.19
CA LEU A 48 -1.41 -0.67 8.38
C LEU A 48 -0.69 -0.95 7.07
N GLU A 49 -1.41 -1.24 5.99
CA GLU A 49 -0.84 -1.45 4.65
C GLU A 49 -0.07 -0.21 4.17
N ILE A 50 -0.68 0.98 4.30
CA ILE A 50 -0.04 2.24 3.91
C ILE A 50 1.23 2.51 4.75
N ARG A 51 1.19 2.31 6.07
CA ARG A 51 2.39 2.49 6.92
C ARG A 51 3.48 1.49 6.60
N HIS A 52 3.13 0.23 6.33
CA HIS A 52 4.08 -0.79 5.95
C HIS A 52 4.79 -0.45 4.63
N MET A 53 4.05 0.02 3.62
CA MET A 53 4.61 0.48 2.35
C MET A 53 5.48 1.74 2.54
N ALA A 54 5.00 2.74 3.28
CA ALA A 54 5.73 3.98 3.53
C ALA A 54 7.07 3.73 4.24
N LYS A 55 7.12 2.79 5.18
CA LYS A 55 8.36 2.38 5.86
C LYS A 55 9.41 1.90 4.86
N GLN A 56 9.02 1.02 3.93
CA GLN A 56 9.96 0.47 2.93
C GLN A 56 10.43 1.53 1.94
N ILE A 57 9.55 2.45 1.53
CA ILE A 57 9.93 3.58 0.67
C ILE A 57 11.01 4.41 1.37
N ILE A 58 10.79 4.79 2.63
CA ILE A 58 11.75 5.58 3.41
C ILE A 58 13.08 4.82 3.58
N GLU A 59 13.04 3.51 3.81
CA GLU A 59 14.23 2.67 3.91
C GLU A 59 15.01 2.56 2.59
N GLY A 60 14.32 2.53 1.44
CA GLY A 60 14.96 2.48 0.12
C GLY A 60 15.67 3.77 -0.30
N PHE A 61 15.40 4.90 0.35
CA PHE A 61 16.09 6.18 0.12
C PHE A 61 17.20 6.49 1.13
N LYS A 62 17.51 5.55 2.05
CA LYS A 62 18.64 5.65 2.97
C LYS A 62 19.87 4.95 2.40
#